data_AF-A0A964PTZ6-F1
#
_entry.id   AF-A0A964PTZ6-F1
#
_cell.length_a   1.000
_cell.length_b   1.000
_cell.length_c   1.000
_cell.angle_alpha   90.00
_cell.angle_beta   90.00
_cell.angle_gamma   90.00
#
_symmetry.space_group_name_H-M   'P 1'
#
loop_
_entity.id
_entity.type
_entity.pdbx_description
1 polymer ?
#
loop_
_entity_poly.entity_id
_entity_poly.type
_entity_poly.pdbx_seq_one_letter_code
_entity_poly.pdbx_strand_id
1 'polypeptide(L)' 'MMKTPSAFNRDQLATLAVDVRKGGRPECPVCAVALDEQAVPPRADVSYVRDRVWLVCPSCHRTAVLDRREPGHA' A
#
# COMPACT_ATOMS: atom_id res chain seq x y z
N MET A 1 22.78 12.75 3.23
CA MET A 1 21.49 13.31 2.78
C MET A 1 20.35 12.43 3.29
N MET A 2 19.47 12.95 4.13
CA MET A 2 18.22 12.28 4.51
C MET A 2 17.22 12.53 3.38
N LYS A 3 16.93 11.51 2.56
CA LYS A 3 15.87 11.60 1.54
C LYS A 3 14.53 11.63 2.27
N THR A 4 13.82 12.75 2.20
CA THR A 4 12.47 12.87 2.74
C THR A 4 11.59 11.80 2.10
N PRO A 5 10.92 10.93 2.88
CA PRO A 5 10.05 9.90 2.32
C PRO A 5 8.94 10.60 1.53
N SER A 6 8.99 10.44 0.22
CA SER A 6 8.02 11.05 -0.69
C SER A 6 6.86 10.07 -0.90
N ALA A 7 5.63 10.54 -0.90
CA ALA A 7 4.49 9.70 -1.25
C ALA A 7 4.57 9.25 -2.72
N PHE A 8 3.98 8.10 -3.03
CA PHE A 8 3.78 7.66 -4.42
C PHE A 8 2.78 8.58 -5.14
N ASN A 9 2.98 8.75 -6.45
CA ASN A 9 2.11 9.55 -7.30
C ASN A 9 0.75 8.84 -7.48
N ARG A 10 -0.29 9.57 -7.91
CA ARG A 10 -1.62 8.98 -8.18
C ARG A 10 -1.60 7.79 -9.14
N ASP A 11 -0.85 7.89 -10.23
CA ASP A 11 -0.72 6.83 -11.23
C ASP A 11 -0.04 5.58 -10.64
N GLN A 12 1.06 5.79 -9.91
CA GLN A 12 1.77 4.75 -9.19
C GLN A 12 0.90 4.07 -8.13
N LEU A 13 0.13 4.85 -7.37
CA LEU A 13 -0.82 4.33 -6.40
C LEU A 13 -1.90 3.46 -7.06
N ALA A 14 -2.38 3.82 -8.25
CA ALA A 14 -3.35 3.03 -8.99
C ALA A 14 -2.77 1.68 -9.42
N THR A 15 -1.54 1.64 -9.94
CA THR A 15 -0.83 0.38 -10.25
C THR A 15 -0.68 -0.49 -9.01
N LEU A 16 -0.16 0.07 -7.91
CA LEU A 16 0.04 -0.65 -6.66
C LEU A 16 -1.28 -1.19 -6.09
N ALA A 17 -2.38 -0.43 -6.21
CA ALA A 17 -3.69 -0.87 -5.76
C ALA A 17 -4.21 -2.08 -6.55
N VAL A 18 -3.94 -2.14 -7.87
CA VAL A 18 -4.32 -3.30 -8.69
C VAL A 18 -3.54 -4.55 -8.25
N ASP A 19 -2.23 -4.44 -8.00
CA ASP A 19 -1.40 -5.56 -7.54
C ASP A 19 -1.82 -6.07 -6.16
N VAL A 20 -2.03 -5.16 -5.21
CA VAL A 20 -2.53 -5.49 -3.87
C VAL A 20 -3.88 -6.21 -3.94
N ARG A 21 -4.82 -5.71 -4.76
CA ARG A 21 -6.15 -6.32 -4.94
C ARG A 21 -6.08 -7.71 -5.56
N LYS A 22 -5.11 -7.96 -6.45
CA LYS A 22 -4.85 -9.29 -7.02
C LYS A 22 -4.21 -10.25 -6.01
N GLY A 23 -3.81 -9.78 -4.81
CA GLY A 23 -3.04 -10.55 -3.85
C GLY A 23 -1.61 -10.83 -4.30
N GLY A 24 -1.12 -10.02 -5.25
CA GLY A 24 0.27 -10.08 -5.72
C GLY A 24 1.23 -9.40 -4.76
N ARG A 25 2.52 -9.46 -5.08
CA ARG A 25 3.56 -8.68 -4.38
C ARG A 25 3.80 -7.39 -5.16
N PRO A 26 3.33 -6.23 -4.67
CA PRO A 26 3.49 -4.99 -5.42
C PRO A 26 4.96 -4.57 -5.49
N GLU A 27 5.41 -4.16 -6.66
CA GLU A 27 6.76 -3.69 -6.91
C GLU A 27 6.81 -2.17 -7.00
N CYS A 28 7.90 -1.57 -6.54
CA CYS A 28 8.09 -0.13 -6.59
C CYS A 28 8.25 0.32 -8.06
N PRO A 29 7.36 1.17 -8.61
CA PRO A 29 7.47 1.60 -10.01
C PRO A 29 8.68 2.51 -10.29
N VAL A 30 9.39 2.97 -9.25
CA VAL A 30 10.60 3.80 -9.39
C VAL A 30 11.88 2.99 -9.20
N CYS A 31 11.86 2.00 -8.32
CA CYS A 31 13.04 1.22 -7.96
C CYS A 31 13.04 -0.19 -8.56
N ALA A 32 11.90 -0.65 -9.09
CA ALA A 32 11.66 -2.03 -9.54
C ALA A 32 12.05 -3.08 -8.48
N VAL A 33 11.79 -2.78 -7.20
CA VAL A 33 12.01 -3.70 -6.07
C VAL A 33 10.69 -4.05 -5.42
N ALA A 34 10.59 -5.27 -4.88
CA ALA A 34 9.43 -5.67 -4.08
C ALA A 34 9.22 -4.72 -2.89
N LEU A 35 7.99 -4.27 -2.70
CA LEU A 35 7.60 -3.47 -1.55
C LEU A 35 7.37 -4.37 -0.34
N ASP A 36 7.74 -3.88 0.84
CA ASP A 36 7.37 -4.52 2.09
C ASP A 36 5.89 -4.28 2.35
N GLU A 37 5.13 -5.36 2.49
CA GLU A 37 3.70 -5.34 2.73
C GLU A 37 3.42 -5.56 4.22
N GLN A 38 2.95 -4.52 4.90
CA GLN A 38 2.56 -4.60 6.30
C GLN A 38 1.04 -4.50 6.41
N ALA A 39 0.41 -5.58 6.87
CA ALA A 39 -1.01 -5.56 7.19
C ALA A 39 -1.26 -4.56 8.34
N VAL A 40 -2.18 -3.63 8.16
CA VAL A 40 -2.58 -2.71 9.21
C VAL A 40 -3.73 -3.35 9.97
N PRO A 41 -3.51 -3.86 11.21
CA PRO A 41 -4.54 -4.58 11.92
C PRO A 41 -5.74 -3.66 12.19
N PRO A 42 -6.97 -4.15 11.97
CA PRO A 42 -8.16 -3.39 12.29
C PRO A 42 -8.25 -3.19 13.81
N ARG A 43 -8.72 -2.01 14.23
CA ARG A 43 -9.05 -1.78 15.64
C ARG A 43 -10.32 -2.56 15.95
N ALA A 44 -10.30 -3.35 17.03
CA ALA A 44 -11.41 -4.23 17.42
C ALA A 44 -12.70 -3.51 17.86
N ASP A 45 -12.66 -2.18 17.98
CA ASP A 45 -13.74 -1.34 18.53
C ASP A 45 -14.77 -0.89 17.49
N VAL A 46 -14.62 -1.27 16.21
CA VAL A 46 -15.50 -0.82 15.12
C VAL A 46 -16.04 -2.00 14.29
N SER A 47 -17.35 -2.05 14.06
CA SER A 47 -18.00 -3.06 13.20
C SER A 47 -17.59 -2.98 11.72
N TYR A 48 -16.90 -1.90 11.32
CA TYR A 48 -16.40 -1.70 9.96
C TYR A 48 -14.89 -1.95 9.90
N VAL A 49 -14.54 -3.12 9.36
CA VAL A 49 -13.15 -3.56 9.19
C VAL A 49 -12.62 -3.02 7.85
N ARG A 50 -11.77 -1.98 7.89
CA ARG A 50 -10.97 -1.59 6.72
C ARG A 50 -9.73 -2.46 6.66
N ASP A 51 -9.63 -3.30 5.64
CA ASP A 51 -8.45 -4.13 5.38
C ASP A 51 -7.41 -3.26 4.67
N ARG A 52 -6.69 -2.45 5.46
CA ARG A 52 -5.64 -1.57 4.93
C ARG A 52 -4.30 -2.26 4.94
N VAL A 53 -3.55 -2.02 3.89
CA VAL A 53 -2.18 -2.48 3.73
C VAL A 53 -1.26 -1.28 3.63
N TRP A 54 -0.16 -1.33 4.36
CA TRP A 54 0.90 -0.33 4.30
C TRP A 54 2.05 -0.90 3.50
N LEU A 55 2.34 -0.28 2.36
CA LEU A 55 3.46 -0.60 1.50
C LEU A 55 4.63 0.34 1.79
N VAL A 56 5.82 -0.24 1.98
CA VAL A 56 7.06 0.51 2.20
C VAL A 56 8.14 0.03 1.23
N CYS A 57 8.74 0.95 0.47
CA CYS A 57 9.88 0.60 -0.38
C CYS A 57 11.19 0.63 0.41
N PRO A 58 11.95 -0.47 0.51
CA PRO A 58 13.22 -0.49 1.24
C PRO A 58 14.34 0.30 0.53
N SER A 59 14.17 0.67 -0.75
CA SER A 59 15.20 1.39 -1.54
C SER A 59 14.99 2.90 -1.57
N CYS A 60 13.76 3.36 -1.85
CA CYS A 60 13.44 4.80 -1.89
C CYS A 60 12.70 5.32 -0.65
N HIS A 61 12.36 4.44 0.29
CA HIS A 61 11.60 4.75 1.51
C HIS A 61 10.25 5.42 1.25
N ARG A 62 9.73 5.29 0.02
CA ARG A 62 8.37 5.74 -0.30
C ARG A 62 7.37 4.81 0.35
N THR A 63 6.30 5.41 0.87
CA THR A 63 5.24 4.70 1.57
C THR A 63 3.90 4.95 0.90
N ALA A 64 3.07 3.92 0.81
CA ALA A 64 1.67 4.02 0.38
C ALA A 64 0.78 3.24 1.35
N VAL A 65 -0.37 3.80 1.72
CA VAL A 65 -1.41 3.06 2.43
C VAL A 65 -2.53 2.83 1.44
N LEU A 66 -2.81 1.57 1.16
CA LEU A 66 -3.85 1.13 0.22
C LEU A 66 -4.86 0.29 0.96
N ASP A 67 -6.06 0.19 0.39
CA ASP A 67 -7.09 -0.71 0.90
C ASP A 67 -7.11 -1.97 0.03
N ARG A 68 -7.02 -3.14 0.66
CA ARG A 68 -7.03 -4.45 0.00
C ARG A 68 -8.38 -4.77 -0.61
N ARG A 69 -9.46 -4.27 0.01
CA ARG A 69 -10.83 -4.51 -0.42
C ARG A 69 -11.58 -3.19 -0.36
N GLU A 70 -11.91 -2.63 -1.54
CA GLU A 70 -12.87 -1.53 -1.59
C GLU A 70 -14.06 -1.87 -0.69
N PRO A 71 -14.49 -0.97 0.21
CA PRO A 71 -15.63 -1.26 1.04
C PRO A 71 -16.79 -1.57 0.10
N GLY A 72 -17.14 -2.84 0.07
CA GLY A 72 -18.24 -3.33 -0.74
C GLY A 72 -19.42 -2.45 -0.44
N HIS A 73 -19.80 -1.66 -1.43
CA HIS A 73 -21.15 -1.15 -1.51
C HIS A 73 -22.01 -2.41 -1.65
N ALA A 74 -22.59 -2.84 -0.52
CA ALA A 74 -23.74 -3.72 -0.53
C ALA A 74 -24.92 -3.00 -1.22
#